data_AF-A0A535S6G1-F1
#
_entry.id   AF-A0A535S6G1-F1
#
_cell.length_a   1.000
_cell.length_b   1.000
_cell.length_c   1.000
_cell.angle_alpha   90.00
_cell.angle_beta   90.00
_cell.angle_gamma   90.00
#
_symmetry.space_group_name_H-M   'P 1'
#
loop_
_entity.id
_entity.type
_entity.pdbx_description
1 polymer ?
#
loop_
_entity_poly.entity_id
_entity_poly.type
_entity_poly.pdbx_seq_one_letter_code
_entity_poly.pdbx_strand_id
1 'polypeptide(L)'
;MRRRKNSLKNFPTLVDAAVATQEAGDERPVLILAQDEGCFGRISQVKRAWAPPDMRPQASAQVVREYVYVYAAVSPTHGQLVSLILPETSTAMMNLFLEHVSRSFPDYFIVMQVDQAGWHRSQELVVPANIRLIPQPAYSPEVNPVEHVWDELREKCFHNRIFPIT
;
A
#
# COMPACT_ATOMS: atom_id res chain seq x y z
N MET A 1 -16.58 -20.25 13.12
CA MET A 1 -16.86 -20.15 11.68
C MET A 1 -17.03 -18.68 11.32
N ARG A 2 -16.00 -18.02 10.78
CA ARG A 2 -16.01 -16.57 10.49
C ARG A 2 -16.91 -16.34 9.27
N ARG A 3 -18.03 -15.64 9.45
CA ARG A 3 -18.99 -15.29 8.38
C ARG A 3 -18.19 -14.63 7.25
N ARG A 4 -18.19 -15.18 6.02
CA ARG A 4 -17.66 -14.46 4.84
C ARG A 4 -18.36 -13.11 4.81
N LYS A 5 -17.63 -12.01 4.98
CA LYS A 5 -18.20 -10.67 4.94
C LYS A 5 -18.83 -10.49 3.54
N ASN A 6 -20.11 -10.16 3.48
CA ASN A 6 -20.85 -9.92 2.22
C ASN A 6 -20.18 -8.84 1.35
N SER A 7 -19.33 -8.00 1.94
CA SER A 7 -18.58 -6.93 1.28
C SER A 7 -17.69 -7.39 0.11
N LEU A 8 -17.15 -8.62 0.15
CA LEU A 8 -16.30 -9.13 -0.94
C LEU A 8 -17.09 -9.41 -2.23
N LYS A 9 -18.39 -9.70 -2.13
CA LYS A 9 -19.24 -10.00 -3.29
C LYS A 9 -19.54 -8.78 -4.15
N ASN A 10 -19.41 -7.58 -3.59
CA ASN A 10 -19.80 -6.33 -4.26
C ASN A 10 -18.61 -5.59 -4.88
N PHE A 11 -17.38 -6.09 -4.72
CA PHE A 11 -16.19 -5.40 -5.24
C PHE A 11 -16.22 -5.23 -6.78
N PRO A 12 -16.57 -6.25 -7.60
CA PRO A 12 -16.72 -6.06 -9.05
C PRO A 12 -17.71 -4.96 -9.39
N THR A 13 -18.86 -4.90 -8.70
CA THR A 13 -19.86 -3.86 -8.91
C THR A 13 -19.34 -2.46 -8.57
N LEU A 14 -18.48 -2.33 -7.55
CA LEU A 14 -17.83 -1.04 -7.22
C LEU A 14 -16.84 -0.62 -8.30
N VAL A 15 -16.08 -1.57 -8.86
CA VAL A 15 -15.17 -1.31 -9.98
C VAL A 15 -15.97 -0.87 -11.20
N ASP A 16 -17.01 -1.60 -11.59
CA ASP A 16 -17.87 -1.25 -12.73
C ASP A 16 -18.49 0.13 -12.56
N ALA A 17 -18.98 0.45 -11.35
CA ALA A 17 -19.52 1.77 -11.04
C ALA A 17 -18.46 2.88 -11.14
N ALA A 18 -17.23 2.63 -10.67
CA ALA A 18 -16.12 3.58 -10.78
C ALA A 18 -15.71 3.81 -12.24
N VAL A 19 -15.62 2.75 -13.05
CA VAL A 19 -15.35 2.82 -14.49
C VAL A 19 -16.45 3.63 -15.20
N ALA A 20 -17.72 3.45 -14.83
CA ALA A 20 -18.82 4.23 -15.40
C ALA A 20 -18.77 5.74 -15.11
N THR A 21 -17.92 6.20 -14.17
CA THR A 21 -17.69 7.64 -13.91
C THR A 21 -16.61 8.26 -14.78
N GLN A 22 -16.01 7.49 -15.69
CA GLN A 22 -15.11 7.99 -16.72
C GLN A 22 -15.89 8.93 -17.65
N GLU A 23 -15.29 10.07 -18.00
CA GLU A 23 -15.98 11.11 -18.78
C GLU A 23 -16.27 10.65 -20.21
N ALA A 24 -17.38 11.13 -20.79
CA ALA A 24 -17.73 10.81 -22.17
C ALA A 24 -16.65 11.36 -23.13
N GLY A 25 -16.01 10.47 -23.89
CA GLY A 25 -14.90 10.81 -24.79
C GLY A 25 -13.50 10.57 -24.21
N ASP A 26 -13.41 10.13 -22.95
CA ASP A 26 -12.16 9.62 -22.39
C ASP A 26 -11.94 8.17 -22.83
N GLU A 27 -11.00 7.97 -23.75
CA GLU A 27 -10.66 6.66 -24.33
C GLU A 27 -9.53 5.95 -23.59
N ARG A 28 -9.07 6.49 -22.45
CA ARG A 28 -7.95 5.89 -21.72
C ARG A 28 -8.33 4.48 -21.23
N PRO A 29 -7.45 3.48 -21.40
CA PRO A 29 -7.65 2.16 -20.80
C PRO A 29 -7.74 2.24 -19.28
N VAL A 30 -8.52 1.33 -18.69
CA VAL A 30 -8.68 1.25 -17.24
C VAL A 30 -7.49 0.51 -16.61
N LEU A 31 -6.85 1.15 -15.63
CA LEU A 31 -5.84 0.53 -14.77
C LEU A 31 -6.39 0.35 -13.36
N ILE A 32 -6.51 -0.89 -12.92
CA ILE A 32 -6.90 -1.20 -11.54
C ILE A 32 -5.63 -1.25 -10.68
N LEU A 33 -5.60 -0.41 -9.65
CA LEU A 33 -4.55 -0.36 -8.64
C LEU A 33 -5.13 -0.71 -7.27
N ALA A 34 -4.32 -1.30 -6.40
CA ALA A 34 -4.57 -1.31 -4.98
C ALA A 34 -3.45 -0.54 -4.27
N GLN A 35 -3.81 0.28 -3.31
CA GLN A 35 -2.91 1.18 -2.59
C GLN A 35 -2.91 0.86 -1.10
N ASP A 36 -1.75 1.04 -0.47
CA ASP A 36 -1.57 0.96 0.98
C ASP A 36 -0.34 1.76 1.46
N GLU A 37 -0.26 2.01 2.77
CA GLU A 37 0.92 2.57 3.43
C GLU A 37 1.62 1.57 4.37
N GLY A 38 2.91 1.35 4.12
CA GLY A 38 3.79 0.58 5.00
C GLY A 38 4.59 1.48 5.94
N CYS A 39 4.49 1.24 7.25
CA CYS A 39 5.41 1.83 8.24
C CYS A 39 6.66 0.97 8.42
N PHE A 40 7.84 1.57 8.28
CA PHE A 40 9.13 0.91 8.45
C PHE A 40 9.96 1.66 9.48
N GLY A 41 10.16 1.01 10.62
CA GLY A 41 10.80 1.61 11.78
C GLY A 41 12.17 1.03 12.10
N ARG A 42 12.86 1.71 13.00
CA ARG A 42 14.15 1.29 13.55
C ARG A 42 14.01 0.48 14.84
N ILE A 43 12.91 -0.28 14.95
CA ILE A 43 12.73 -1.30 15.98
C ILE A 43 13.00 -2.65 15.32
N SER A 44 14.16 -3.24 15.62
CA SER A 44 14.57 -4.51 15.02
C SER A 44 13.77 -5.68 15.59
N GLN A 45 13.38 -6.62 14.73
CA GLN A 45 12.83 -7.89 15.16
C GLN A 45 13.87 -8.99 14.95
N VAL A 46 14.21 -9.71 16.02
CA VAL A 46 15.11 -10.86 15.96
C VAL A 46 14.31 -12.08 15.52
N LYS A 47 14.81 -12.81 14.51
CA LYS A 47 14.26 -14.09 14.05
C LYS A 47 15.30 -15.21 14.24
N ARG A 48 14.81 -16.45 14.21
CA ARG A 48 15.64 -17.65 14.26
C ARG A 48 16.70 -17.61 13.15
N ALA A 49 17.93 -17.97 13.49
CA ALA A 49 19.07 -18.02 12.57
C ALA A 49 19.78 -19.36 12.71
N TRP A 50 20.43 -19.79 11.61
CA TRP A 50 21.30 -20.96 11.62
C TRP A 50 22.66 -20.59 12.21
N ALA A 51 23.23 -21.50 13.00
CA ALA A 51 24.56 -21.40 13.56
C ALA A 51 25.22 -22.79 13.53
N PRO A 52 26.56 -22.88 13.44
CA PRO A 52 27.27 -24.14 13.63
C PRO A 52 26.98 -24.75 15.01
N PRO A 53 27.23 -26.07 15.19
CA PRO A 53 27.18 -26.71 16.50
C PRO A 53 28.00 -25.93 17.55
N ASP A 54 27.52 -25.93 18.78
CA ASP A 54 28.14 -25.27 19.93
C ASP A 54 28.27 -23.74 19.83
N MET A 55 27.67 -23.10 18.81
CA MET A 55 27.60 -21.64 18.67
C MET A 55 26.19 -21.11 18.92
N ARG A 56 26.06 -20.14 19.82
CA ARG A 56 24.79 -19.41 20.01
C ARG A 56 24.71 -18.27 18.99
N PRO A 57 23.68 -18.23 18.11
CA PRO A 57 23.51 -17.12 17.19
C PRO A 57 23.27 -15.82 17.98
N GLN A 58 24.00 -14.77 17.62
CA GLN A 58 23.81 -13.42 18.14
C GLN A 58 23.29 -12.52 17.03
N ALA A 59 22.31 -11.67 17.37
CA ALA A 59 21.78 -10.65 16.48
C ALA A 59 21.74 -9.32 17.25
N SER A 60 22.20 -8.26 16.60
CA SER A 60 22.06 -6.91 17.14
C SER A 60 20.58 -6.53 17.24
N ALA A 61 20.22 -5.82 18.30
CA ALA A 61 18.88 -5.30 18.51
C ALA A 61 18.91 -3.79 18.75
N GLN A 62 17.93 -3.08 18.20
CA GLN A 62 17.72 -1.65 18.36
C GLN A 62 16.26 -1.36 18.65
N VAL A 63 16.02 -0.34 19.49
CA VAL A 63 14.69 0.18 19.82
C VAL A 63 14.70 1.69 19.65
N VAL A 64 14.76 2.14 18.39
CA VAL A 64 14.73 3.57 18.04
C VAL A 64 13.35 3.89 17.44
N ARG A 65 12.65 4.88 18.01
CA ARG A 65 11.28 5.27 17.63
C ARG A 65 11.27 6.27 16.46
N GLU A 66 12.00 5.91 15.41
CA GLU A 66 12.03 6.64 14.15
C GLU A 66 11.46 5.74 13.07
N TYR A 67 10.66 6.33 12.19
CA TYR A 67 9.89 5.63 11.17
C TYR A 67 9.96 6.38 9.86
N VAL A 68 9.93 5.62 8.77
CA VAL A 68 9.63 6.12 7.44
C VAL A 68 8.39 5.43 6.93
N TYR A 69 7.63 6.11 6.09
CA TYR A 69 6.38 5.61 5.55
C TYR A 69 6.53 5.42 4.06
N VAL A 70 6.15 4.25 3.57
CA VAL A 70 6.17 3.93 2.15
C VAL A 70 4.74 3.85 1.67
N TYR A 71 4.36 4.74 0.77
CA TYR A 71 3.11 4.67 0.04
C TYR A 71 3.36 3.85 -1.21
N ALA A 72 2.54 2.84 -1.48
CA ALA A 72 2.66 2.05 -2.70
C ALA A 72 1.29 1.78 -3.32
N ALA A 73 1.28 1.69 -4.64
CA ALA A 73 0.15 1.21 -5.42
C ALA A 73 0.62 0.16 -6.42
N VAL A 74 -0.12 -0.95 -6.53
CA VAL A 74 0.23 -2.08 -7.40
C VAL A 74 -0.92 -2.47 -8.30
N SER A 75 -0.60 -2.84 -9.55
CA SER A 75 -1.52 -3.51 -10.48
C SER A 75 -1.02 -4.93 -10.73
N PRO A 76 -1.56 -5.94 -10.04
CA PRO A 76 -1.14 -7.33 -10.24
C PRO A 76 -1.36 -7.82 -11.68
N THR A 77 -2.41 -7.35 -12.34
CA THR A 77 -2.75 -7.73 -13.71
C THR A 77 -1.76 -7.21 -14.75
N HIS A 78 -1.16 -6.04 -14.50
CA HIS A 78 -0.20 -5.41 -15.42
C HIS A 78 1.25 -5.50 -14.94
N GLY A 79 1.49 -6.09 -13.75
CA GLY A 79 2.83 -6.14 -13.13
C GLY A 79 3.41 -4.77 -12.80
N GLN A 80 2.57 -3.76 -12.57
CA GLN A 80 2.99 -2.38 -12.30
C GLN A 80 3.07 -2.11 -10.80
N LEU A 81 4.04 -1.31 -10.38
CA LEU A 81 4.19 -0.80 -9.01
C LEU A 81 4.70 0.64 -9.07
N VAL A 82 4.10 1.51 -8.27
CA VAL A 82 4.59 2.87 -8.01
C VAL A 82 4.66 3.09 -6.50
N SER A 83 5.67 3.82 -6.03
CA SER A 83 5.84 4.09 -4.61
C SER A 83 6.50 5.43 -4.30
N LEU A 84 6.24 5.97 -3.11
CA LEU A 84 6.95 7.10 -2.53
C LEU A 84 7.36 6.77 -1.09
N ILE A 85 8.54 7.25 -0.69
CA ILE A 85 8.95 7.27 0.72
C ILE A 85 8.64 8.68 1.24
N LEU A 86 7.76 8.76 2.24
CA LEU A 86 7.26 10.01 2.81
C LEU A 86 7.48 10.04 4.33
N PRO A 87 7.57 11.23 4.94
CA PRO A 87 7.92 11.38 6.34
C PRO A 87 6.84 10.95 7.32
N GLU A 88 5.57 10.90 6.91
CA GLU A 88 4.43 10.62 7.78
C GLU A 88 3.23 10.05 7.00
N THR A 89 2.21 9.56 7.72
CA THR A 89 0.89 9.28 7.16
C THR A 89 -0.05 10.47 7.37
N SER A 90 -0.37 11.22 6.31
CA SER A 90 -1.31 12.33 6.38
C SER A 90 -2.05 12.55 5.05
N THR A 91 -3.13 13.33 5.07
CA THR A 91 -3.86 13.72 3.84
C THR A 91 -2.97 14.49 2.87
N ALA A 92 -2.05 15.33 3.38
CA ALA A 92 -1.08 16.03 2.55
C ALA A 92 -0.14 15.06 1.81
N MET A 93 0.38 14.04 2.51
CA MET A 93 1.21 13.01 1.91
C MET A 93 0.44 12.13 0.91
N MET A 94 -0.83 11.81 1.20
CA MET A 94 -1.69 11.12 0.26
C MET A 94 -1.96 11.94 -1.01
N ASN A 95 -2.20 13.26 -0.90
CA ASN A 95 -2.36 14.13 -2.07
C ASN A 95 -1.11 14.11 -2.98
N LEU A 96 0.09 14.19 -2.39
CA LEU A 96 1.34 14.05 -3.12
C LEU A 96 1.46 12.68 -3.81
N PHE A 97 1.06 11.61 -3.11
CA PHE A 97 1.08 10.27 -3.67
C PHE A 97 0.10 10.11 -4.84
N LEU A 98 -1.15 10.58 -4.71
CA LEU A 98 -2.13 10.52 -5.79
C LEU A 98 -1.68 11.31 -7.03
N GLU A 99 -1.11 12.50 -6.84
CA GLU A 99 -0.52 13.27 -7.93
C GLU A 99 0.62 12.50 -8.61
N HIS A 100 1.49 11.86 -7.83
CA HIS A 100 2.57 11.04 -8.37
C HIS A 100 2.05 9.83 -9.17
N VAL A 101 1.02 9.13 -8.68
CA VAL A 101 0.38 8.04 -9.41
C VAL A 101 -0.22 8.53 -10.72
N SER A 102 -0.97 9.64 -10.69
CA SER A 102 -1.59 10.24 -11.87
C SER A 102 -0.56 10.57 -12.95
N ARG A 103 0.58 11.16 -12.56
CA ARG A 103 1.70 11.47 -13.46
C ARG A 103 2.45 10.24 -13.96
N SER A 104 2.47 9.16 -13.18
CA SER A 104 3.15 7.91 -13.56
C SER A 104 2.35 7.10 -14.58
N PHE A 105 1.02 7.26 -14.58
CA PHE A 105 0.10 6.58 -15.50
C PHE A 105 -0.86 7.58 -16.17
N PRO A 106 -0.35 8.57 -16.93
CA PRO A 106 -1.17 9.64 -17.49
C PRO A 106 -2.14 9.14 -18.57
N ASP A 107 -1.76 8.07 -19.27
CA ASP A 107 -2.52 7.44 -20.35
C ASP A 107 -3.61 6.48 -19.86
N TYR A 108 -3.80 6.35 -18.53
CA TYR A 108 -4.77 5.44 -17.94
C TYR A 108 -5.86 6.20 -17.17
N PHE A 109 -7.06 5.62 -17.19
CA PHE A 109 -8.09 5.90 -16.19
C PHE A 109 -7.94 4.91 -15.03
N ILE A 110 -7.67 5.41 -13.85
CA ILE A 110 -7.23 4.61 -12.72
C ILE A 110 -8.40 4.37 -11.77
N VAL A 111 -8.69 3.11 -11.50
CA VAL A 111 -9.58 2.70 -10.40
C VAL A 111 -8.69 2.16 -9.28
N MET A 112 -8.58 2.92 -8.20
CA MET A 112 -7.67 2.63 -7.10
C MET A 112 -8.44 2.14 -5.87
N GLN A 113 -8.21 0.90 -5.49
CA GLN A 113 -8.64 0.35 -4.21
C GLN A 113 -7.79 0.94 -3.09
N VAL A 114 -8.44 1.53 -2.10
CA VAL A 114 -7.82 2.09 -0.88
C VAL A 114 -8.45 1.48 0.36
N ASP A 115 -7.71 1.47 1.48
CA ASP A 115 -8.28 1.13 2.77
C ASP A 115 -9.22 2.24 3.30
N GLN A 116 -9.78 2.06 4.49
CA GLN A 116 -10.68 3.07 5.08
C GLN A 116 -9.99 3.93 6.16
N ALA A 117 -8.68 4.16 6.07
CA ALA A 117 -7.98 5.08 6.95
C ALA A 117 -8.58 6.49 6.90
N GLY A 118 -8.35 7.27 7.96
CA GLY A 118 -8.94 8.61 8.11
C GLY A 118 -8.55 9.55 6.96
N TRP A 119 -7.29 9.49 6.52
CA TRP A 119 -6.79 10.34 5.44
C TRP A 119 -7.36 9.99 4.06
N HIS A 120 -7.79 8.74 3.81
CA HIS A 120 -8.48 8.34 2.57
C HIS A 120 -9.92 8.86 2.48
N ARG A 121 -10.48 9.31 3.61
CA ARG A 121 -11.86 9.83 3.71
C ARG A 121 -11.91 11.33 4.02
N SER A 122 -10.77 12.00 4.00
CA SER A 122 -10.68 13.43 4.27
C SER A 122 -11.36 14.24 3.17
N GLN A 123 -12.05 15.31 3.54
CA GLN A 123 -12.61 16.28 2.59
C GLN A 123 -11.51 17.13 1.92
N GLU A 124 -10.31 17.13 2.48
CA GLU A 124 -9.12 17.83 1.93
C GLU A 124 -8.36 16.98 0.90
N LEU A 125 -8.86 15.77 0.60
CA LEU A 125 -8.26 14.88 -0.37
C LEU A 125 -8.49 15.42 -1.79
N VAL A 126 -7.40 15.67 -2.51
CA VAL A 126 -7.40 16.14 -3.89
C VAL A 126 -7.13 14.95 -4.80
N VAL A 127 -8.20 14.33 -5.31
CA VAL A 127 -8.10 13.18 -6.21
C VAL A 127 -7.95 13.69 -7.65
N PRO A 128 -6.86 13.35 -8.37
CA PRO A 128 -6.67 13.73 -9.76
C PRO A 128 -7.81 13.24 -10.67
N ALA A 129 -8.08 13.98 -11.75
CA ALA A 129 -9.24 13.73 -12.62
C ALA A 129 -9.26 12.31 -13.23
N ASN A 130 -8.10 11.71 -13.47
CA ASN A 130 -7.96 10.36 -14.01
C ASN A 130 -7.98 9.25 -12.95
N ILE A 131 -8.25 9.56 -11.68
CA ILE A 131 -8.30 8.59 -10.59
C ILE A 131 -9.71 8.52 -10.00
N ARG A 132 -10.17 7.31 -9.69
CA ARG A 132 -11.35 7.03 -8.87
C ARG A 132 -10.97 6.10 -7.73
N LEU A 133 -11.23 6.53 -6.50
CA LEU A 133 -10.98 5.73 -5.32
C LEU A 133 -12.17 4.82 -5.04
N ILE A 134 -11.92 3.54 -4.79
CA ILE A 134 -12.92 2.60 -4.30
C ILE A 134 -12.48 2.08 -2.92
N PRO A 135 -13.39 2.08 -1.92
CA PRO A 135 -13.03 1.59 -0.60
C PRO A 135 -13.00 0.06 -0.58
N GLN A 136 -11.94 -0.51 -0.03
CA GLN A 136 -11.93 -1.93 0.29
C GLN A 136 -12.79 -2.23 1.53
N PRO A 137 -13.20 -3.49 1.76
CA PRO A 137 -13.89 -3.87 2.98
C PRO A 137 -13.08 -3.58 4.25
N ALA A 138 -13.74 -3.02 5.26
CA ALA A 138 -13.10 -2.73 6.54
C ALA A 138 -12.49 -3.98 7.17
N TYR A 139 -11.29 -3.86 7.74
CA TYR A 139 -10.54 -4.94 8.41
C TYR A 139 -10.35 -6.19 7.53
N SER A 140 -10.00 -5.99 6.27
CA SER A 140 -9.72 -7.08 5.32
C SER A 140 -8.39 -6.85 4.58
N PRO A 141 -7.25 -6.85 5.28
CA PRO A 141 -5.93 -6.71 4.63
C PRO A 141 -5.65 -7.86 3.65
N GLU A 142 -6.25 -9.04 3.85
CA GLU A 142 -6.08 -10.22 2.97
C GLU A 142 -6.52 -10.02 1.51
N VAL A 143 -7.13 -8.88 1.20
CA VAL A 143 -7.65 -8.53 -0.13
C VAL A 143 -6.83 -7.43 -0.80
N ASN A 144 -5.84 -6.87 -0.11
CA ASN A 144 -4.96 -5.84 -0.63
C ASN A 144 -3.62 -6.46 -1.08
N PRO A 145 -3.33 -6.53 -2.39
CA PRO A 145 -2.09 -7.13 -2.87
C PRO A 145 -0.83 -6.37 -2.44
N VAL A 146 -0.94 -5.10 -2.00
CA VAL A 146 0.22 -4.36 -1.47
C VAL A 146 0.77 -5.02 -0.18
N GLU A 147 -0.07 -5.69 0.60
CA GLU A 147 0.37 -6.40 1.81
C GLU A 147 1.41 -7.48 1.50
N HIS A 148 1.33 -8.12 0.33
CA HIS A 148 2.36 -9.07 -0.09
C HIS A 148 3.72 -8.41 -0.34
N VAL A 149 3.74 -7.15 -0.81
CA VAL A 149 4.98 -6.37 -0.97
C VAL A 149 5.57 -6.07 0.40
N TRP A 150 4.73 -5.70 1.37
CA TRP A 150 5.19 -5.45 2.72
C TRP A 150 5.70 -6.69 3.42
N ASP A 151 5.01 -7.82 3.30
CA ASP A 151 5.45 -9.10 3.84
C ASP A 151 6.81 -9.50 3.26
N GLU A 152 6.99 -9.40 1.95
CA GLU A 152 8.24 -9.70 1.26
C GLU A 152 9.40 -8.83 1.79
N LEU A 153 9.18 -7.51 1.89
CA LEU A 153 10.19 -6.59 2.43
C LEU A 153 10.51 -6.91 3.89
N ARG A 154 9.50 -7.03 4.76
CA ARG A 154 9.70 -7.28 6.19
C ARG A 154 10.37 -8.62 6.42
N GLU A 155 9.95 -9.66 5.71
CA GLU A 155 10.51 -11.00 5.84
C GLU A 155 11.99 -11.02 5.49
N LYS A 156 12.36 -10.46 4.32
CA LYS A 156 13.69 -10.64 3.74
C LYS A 156 14.69 -9.55 4.12
N CYS A 157 14.23 -8.35 4.45
CA CYS A 157 15.09 -7.17 4.55
C CYS A 157 15.20 -6.56 5.96
N PHE A 158 14.36 -6.94 6.92
CA PHE A 158 14.31 -6.25 8.24
C PHE A 158 14.72 -7.12 9.43
N HIS A 159 14.60 -8.44 9.34
CA HIS A 159 14.96 -9.33 10.46
C HIS A 159 16.47 -9.38 10.71
N ASN A 160 16.86 -9.44 11.99
CA ASN A 160 18.26 -9.56 12.41
C ASN A 160 19.18 -8.43 11.89
N ARG A 161 18.61 -7.26 11.62
CA ARG A 161 19.33 -6.09 11.10
C ARG A 161 19.11 -4.87 11.98
N ILE A 162 20.13 -4.02 12.02
CA ILE A 162 20.08 -2.67 12.58
C ILE A 162 20.22 -1.69 11.43
N PHE A 163 19.59 -0.53 11.56
CA PHE A 163 19.63 0.54 10.56
C PHE A 163 20.34 1.74 11.20
N PRO A 164 21.38 2.31 10.58
CA PRO A 164 22.15 3.41 11.15
C PRO A 164 21.31 4.69 11.28
N ILE A 165 21.77 5.60 12.13
CA ILE A 165 21.29 7.00 12.17
C ILE A 165 21.92 7.68 10.94
N THR A 166 21.13 8.43 10.17
CA THR A 166 21.67 9.30 9.11
C THR A 166 21.88 10.69 9.66
#